data_AF-A0A932QY70-F1
#
_entry.id   AF-A0A932QY70-F1
#
_cell.length_a   1.000
_cell.length_b   1.000
_cell.length_c   1.000
_cell.angle_alpha   90.00
_cell.angle_beta   90.00
_cell.angle_gamma   90.00
#
_symmetry.space_group_name_H-M   'P 1'
#
loop_
_entity.id
_entity.type
_entity.pdbx_description
1 polymer ?
#
loop_
_entity_poly.entity_id
_entity_poly.type
_entity_poly.pdbx_seq_one_letter_code
_entity_poly.pdbx_strand_id
1 'polypeptide(L)'
;MSSAPGFLINCWHAIGLSFWLLIFKGLNRVKVIGSKNIPRKGEPGVMLLYNHISAIDPFLVGVTAMPFFSPIWWRAPAKEELFDFPIIRNIIASWGAFPVSRGKRDLKAITKMTALLQNSVVLIAPEGTRSTTGQLQKGKSGVGKIIYDARPKSIIPVRMCGVERILPKGSIFPRIGKTTEITFG
;
A
#
# COMPACT_ATOMS: atom_id res chain seq x y z
N MET A 1 -0.11 -3.50 -24.62
CA MET A 1 1.19 -2.88 -24.94
C MET A 1 1.67 -2.15 -23.67
N SER A 2 2.59 -2.75 -22.91
CA SER A 2 3.13 -2.11 -21.71
C SER A 2 4.18 -1.09 -22.14
N SER A 3 3.82 0.20 -22.10
CA SER A 3 4.85 1.24 -22.10
C SER A 3 5.76 0.98 -20.90
N ALA A 4 7.06 0.84 -21.16
CA ALA A 4 8.04 0.78 -20.09
C ALA A 4 7.79 1.95 -19.13
N PRO A 5 7.87 1.76 -17.80
CA PRO A 5 7.79 2.87 -16.86
C PRO A 5 8.77 3.96 -17.31
N GLY A 6 8.27 5.17 -17.54
CA GLY A 6 9.11 6.30 -17.95
C GLY A 6 10.30 6.47 -17.00
N PHE A 7 11.44 6.93 -17.52
CA PHE A 7 12.69 7.08 -16.78
C PHE A 7 12.52 7.65 -15.37
N LEU A 8 11.71 8.71 -15.23
CA LEU A 8 11.39 9.35 -13.95
C LEU A 8 10.68 8.41 -12.95
N ILE A 9 9.78 7.53 -13.42
CA ILE A 9 9.08 6.55 -12.58
C ILE A 9 10.07 5.55 -12.00
N ASN A 10 11.05 5.11 -12.80
CA ASN A 10 12.10 4.21 -12.34
C ASN A 10 13.03 4.89 -11.33
N CYS A 11 13.37 6.17 -11.54
CA CYS A 11 14.15 6.94 -10.58
C CYS A 11 13.42 7.09 -9.24
N TRP A 12 12.14 7.49 -9.24
CA TRP A 12 11.35 7.60 -8.00
C TRP A 12 11.14 6.26 -7.30
N HIS A 13 11.04 5.17 -8.07
CA HIS A 13 11.01 3.83 -7.50
C HIS A 13 12.34 3.46 -6.83
N ALA A 14 13.47 3.69 -7.50
CA ALA A 14 14.79 3.43 -6.94
C ALA A 14 15.05 4.27 -5.68
N ILE A 15 14.63 5.54 -5.69
CA ILE A 15 14.65 6.42 -4.51
C ILE A 15 13.78 5.83 -3.39
N GLY A 16 12.55 5.39 -3.70
CA GLY A 16 11.67 4.74 -2.72
C GLY A 16 12.30 3.47 -2.12
N LEU A 17 12.86 2.59 -2.96
CA LEU A 17 13.53 1.36 -2.51
C LEU A 17 14.75 1.67 -1.64
N SER A 18 15.53 2.70 -2.01
CA SER A 18 16.69 3.15 -1.24
C SER A 18 16.26 3.75 0.10
N PHE A 19 15.20 4.56 0.11
CA PHE A 19 14.58 5.09 1.31
C PHE A 19 14.07 3.97 2.23
N TRP A 20 13.45 2.93 1.67
CA TRP A 20 13.05 1.74 2.44
C TRP A 20 14.26 1.03 3.06
N LEU A 21 15.28 0.70 2.26
CA LEU A 21 16.49 0.03 2.74
C LEU A 21 17.17 0.83 3.86
N LEU A 22 17.32 2.13 3.67
CA LEU A 22 18.01 2.99 4.62
C LEU A 22 17.19 3.21 5.90
N ILE A 23 15.96 3.71 5.77
CA ILE A 23 15.17 4.14 6.94
C ILE A 23 14.56 2.95 7.67
N PHE A 24 13.99 1.98 6.95
CA PHE A 24 13.20 0.92 7.56
C PHE A 24 14.00 -0.33 7.89
N LYS A 25 15.00 -0.67 7.07
CA LYS A 25 15.87 -1.84 7.31
C LYS A 25 17.17 -1.46 8.03
N GLY A 26 17.73 -0.28 7.76
CA GLY A 26 18.97 0.21 8.38
C GLY A 26 18.75 0.94 9.70
N LEU A 27 17.99 2.04 9.69
CA LEU A 27 17.78 2.90 10.86
C LEU A 27 16.64 2.46 11.78
N ASN A 28 15.80 1.53 11.32
CA ASN A 28 14.74 0.90 12.09
C ASN A 28 14.82 -0.63 11.92
N ARG A 29 14.06 -1.37 12.73
CA ARG A 29 14.00 -2.82 12.68
C ARG A 29 12.62 -3.28 12.22
N VAL A 30 12.46 -3.56 10.92
CA VAL A 30 11.25 -4.19 10.37
C VAL A 30 11.41 -5.72 10.40
N LYS A 31 10.53 -6.40 11.14
CA LYS A 31 10.38 -7.86 11.09
C LYS A 31 9.29 -8.22 10.09
N VAL A 32 9.57 -9.14 9.17
CA VAL A 32 8.59 -9.64 8.21
C VAL A 32 8.32 -11.11 8.49
N ILE A 33 7.05 -11.45 8.73
CA ILE A 33 6.59 -12.80 9.05
C ILE A 33 5.59 -13.24 7.96
N GLY A 34 5.64 -14.51 7.56
CA GLY A 34 4.67 -15.07 6.61
C GLY A 34 4.91 -14.67 5.15
N SER A 35 6.09 -14.16 4.78
CA SER A 35 6.41 -13.78 3.39
C SER A 35 6.20 -14.90 2.36
N LYS A 36 6.25 -16.17 2.80
CA LYS A 36 5.97 -17.36 2.00
C LYS A 36 4.49 -17.54 1.60
N ASN A 37 3.57 -16.85 2.30
CA ASN A 37 2.13 -16.93 2.04
C ASN A 37 1.72 -16.07 0.84
N ILE A 38 2.60 -15.17 0.42
CA ILE A 38 2.43 -14.38 -0.79
C ILE A 38 2.61 -15.34 -1.97
N PRO A 39 1.64 -15.44 -2.90
CA PRO A 39 1.79 -16.18 -4.15
C PRO A 39 3.01 -15.72 -4.95
N ARG A 40 3.19 -16.23 -6.18
CA ARG A 40 4.25 -15.77 -7.08
C ARG A 40 4.32 -14.24 -7.05
N LYS A 41 5.43 -13.68 -6.54
CA LYS A 41 5.52 -12.25 -6.22
C LYS A 41 5.12 -11.42 -7.44
N GLY A 42 4.11 -10.56 -7.27
CA GLY A 42 3.57 -9.72 -8.34
C GLY A 42 2.53 -10.38 -9.23
N GLU A 43 2.05 -11.60 -8.91
CA GLU A 43 0.94 -12.21 -9.66
C GLU A 43 -0.33 -11.35 -9.55
N PRO A 44 -0.99 -10.99 -10.68
CA PRO A 44 -2.22 -10.22 -10.65
C PRO A 44 -3.37 -11.03 -10.04
N GLY A 45 -4.40 -10.34 -9.55
CA GLY A 45 -5.54 -10.99 -8.90
C GLY A 45 -5.31 -11.27 -7.41
N VAL A 46 -4.23 -10.72 -6.83
CA VAL A 46 -3.93 -10.82 -5.40
C VAL A 46 -4.38 -9.55 -4.69
N MET A 47 -5.09 -9.71 -3.58
CA MET A 47 -5.56 -8.63 -2.73
C MET A 47 -4.88 -8.68 -1.38
N LEU A 48 -4.18 -7.61 -1.00
CA LEU A 48 -3.54 -7.48 0.32
C LEU A 48 -4.40 -6.58 1.21
N LEU A 49 -4.95 -7.15 2.28
CA LEU A 49 -5.83 -6.46 3.21
C LEU A 49 -5.07 -6.07 4.47
N TYR A 50 -4.67 -4.81 4.58
CA TYR A 50 -3.86 -4.33 5.71
C TYR A 50 -4.64 -3.42 6.66
N ASN A 51 -4.32 -3.46 7.95
CA ASN A 51 -4.80 -2.44 8.89
C ASN A 51 -4.06 -1.12 8.70
N HIS A 52 -4.74 0.00 8.89
CA HIS A 52 -4.19 1.32 8.55
C HIS A 52 -3.85 2.14 9.80
N ILE A 53 -2.55 2.33 10.06
CA ILE A 53 -2.00 3.00 11.25
C ILE A 53 -1.00 4.12 10.91
N SER A 54 -0.48 4.17 9.68
CA SER A 54 0.41 5.23 9.20
C SER A 54 0.16 5.61 7.73
N ALA A 55 0.61 6.79 7.31
CA ALA A 55 0.53 7.20 5.90
C ALA A 55 1.38 6.30 4.98
N ILE A 56 2.42 5.67 5.53
CA ILE A 56 3.39 4.88 4.77
C ILE A 56 3.02 3.39 4.69
N ASP A 57 1.90 2.96 5.29
CA ASP A 57 1.49 1.55 5.29
C ASP A 57 1.39 0.95 3.88
N PRO A 58 0.70 1.57 2.88
CA PRO A 58 0.58 0.96 1.57
C PRO A 58 1.95 0.77 0.90
N PHE A 59 2.85 1.73 1.08
CA PHE A 59 4.22 1.63 0.59
C PHE A 59 4.97 0.47 1.27
N LEU A 60 4.93 0.37 2.60
CA LEU A 60 5.59 -0.70 3.34
C LEU A 60 5.07 -2.09 3.00
N VAL A 61 3.75 -2.25 2.87
CA VAL A 61 3.14 -3.50 2.46
C VAL A 61 3.61 -3.87 1.05
N GLY A 62 3.58 -2.93 0.10
CA GLY A 62 4.00 -3.16 -1.28
C GLY A 62 5.46 -3.60 -1.40
N VAL A 63 6.39 -2.85 -0.78
CA VAL A 63 7.83 -3.15 -0.88
C VAL A 63 8.25 -4.40 -0.11
N THR A 64 7.56 -4.75 0.98
CA THR A 64 7.85 -6.00 1.71
C THR A 64 7.25 -7.23 1.04
N ALA A 65 6.07 -7.09 0.42
CA ALA A 65 5.44 -8.17 -0.32
C ALA A 65 6.18 -8.49 -1.63
N MET A 66 6.60 -7.45 -2.35
CA MET A 66 7.17 -7.56 -3.69
C MET A 66 8.46 -6.74 -3.79
N PRO A 67 9.51 -7.09 -3.02
CA PRO A 67 10.79 -6.40 -3.10
C PRO A 67 11.36 -6.57 -4.51
N PHE A 68 11.88 -5.48 -5.09
CA PHE A 68 12.50 -5.42 -6.42
C PHE A 68 11.54 -5.52 -7.63
N PHE A 69 10.23 -5.61 -7.42
CA PHE A 69 9.26 -5.47 -8.51
C PHE A 69 8.90 -4.01 -8.74
N SER A 70 8.57 -3.67 -9.99
CA SER A 70 8.06 -2.32 -10.28
C SER A 70 6.78 -2.04 -9.47
N PRO A 71 6.64 -0.85 -8.90
CA PRO A 71 5.44 -0.45 -8.16
C PRO A 71 4.20 -0.37 -9.05
N ILE A 72 4.35 -0.44 -10.37
CA ILE A 72 3.25 -0.61 -11.33
C ILE A 72 2.50 -1.94 -11.11
N TRP A 73 3.17 -2.96 -10.54
CA TRP A 73 2.58 -4.26 -10.24
C TRP A 73 1.62 -4.23 -9.06
N TRP A 74 1.60 -3.15 -8.28
CA TRP A 74 0.65 -3.00 -7.19
C TRP A 74 -0.06 -1.65 -7.19
N ARG A 75 -1.27 -1.63 -6.62
CA ARG A 75 -2.15 -0.47 -6.65
C ARG A 75 -2.76 -0.23 -5.28
N ALA A 76 -2.64 1.00 -4.80
CA ALA A 76 -3.22 1.43 -3.53
C ALA A 76 -4.05 2.71 -3.70
N PRO A 77 -5.25 2.78 -3.10
CA PRO A 77 -6.04 4.01 -3.10
C PRO A 77 -5.40 5.07 -2.20
N ALA A 78 -5.25 6.29 -2.71
CA ALA A 78 -4.79 7.45 -1.96
C ALA A 78 -5.78 8.63 -2.10
N LYS A 79 -5.79 9.52 -1.10
CA LYS A 79 -6.67 10.69 -1.09
C LYS A 79 -6.43 11.53 -2.35
N GLU A 80 -7.47 11.93 -3.07
CA GLU A 80 -7.34 12.66 -4.33
C GLU A 80 -6.57 13.98 -4.17
N GLU A 81 -6.72 14.66 -3.02
CA GLU A 81 -6.06 15.94 -2.73
C GLU A 81 -4.53 15.80 -2.61
N LEU A 82 -4.01 14.59 -2.38
CA LEU A 82 -2.57 14.33 -2.42
C LEU A 82 -2.02 14.44 -3.84
N PHE A 83 -2.87 14.23 -4.84
CA PHE A 83 -2.51 14.38 -6.24
C PHE A 83 -2.52 15.84 -6.66
N ASP A 84 -3.07 16.80 -5.91
CA ASP A 84 -3.04 18.21 -6.30
C ASP A 84 -1.62 18.81 -6.20
N PHE A 85 -0.76 18.24 -5.36
CA PHE A 85 0.63 18.66 -5.18
C PHE A 85 1.56 17.92 -6.17
N PRO A 86 2.21 18.59 -7.15
CA PRO A 86 2.96 17.93 -8.22
C PRO A 86 4.08 16.99 -7.74
N ILE A 87 4.82 17.39 -6.71
CA ILE A 87 5.92 16.58 -6.14
C ILE A 87 5.36 15.32 -5.49
N ILE A 88 4.35 15.47 -4.62
CA ILE A 88 3.71 14.35 -3.93
C ILE A 88 3.06 13.41 -4.94
N ARG A 89 2.33 13.95 -5.91
CA ARG A 89 1.71 13.23 -7.04
C ARG A 89 2.72 12.31 -7.71
N ASN A 90 3.87 12.85 -8.12
CA ASN A 90 4.88 12.07 -8.83
C ASN A 90 5.44 10.94 -7.96
N ILE A 91 5.70 11.21 -6.68
CA ILE A 91 6.20 10.20 -5.73
C ILE A 91 5.16 9.09 -5.53
N ILE A 92 3.95 9.43 -5.08
CA ILE A 92 2.95 8.40 -4.73
C ILE A 92 2.44 7.64 -5.96
N ALA A 93 2.31 8.32 -7.12
CA ALA A 93 1.92 7.67 -8.37
C ALA A 93 3.02 6.73 -8.87
N SER A 94 4.29 7.13 -8.71
CA SER A 94 5.42 6.22 -9.00
C SER A 94 5.36 4.98 -8.12
N TRP A 95 4.86 5.10 -6.88
CA TRP A 95 4.66 3.97 -5.97
C TRP A 95 3.32 3.24 -6.19
N GLY A 96 2.63 3.44 -7.31
CA GLY A 96 1.41 2.69 -7.63
C GLY A 96 0.13 3.24 -7.00
N ALA A 97 0.19 4.38 -6.29
CA ALA A 97 -1.01 5.01 -5.75
C ALA A 97 -1.92 5.58 -6.85
N PHE A 98 -3.23 5.56 -6.62
CA PHE A 98 -4.21 6.19 -7.49
C PHE A 98 -5.24 7.00 -6.69
N PRO A 99 -5.79 8.10 -7.26
CA PRO A 99 -6.67 8.99 -6.53
C PRO A 99 -8.04 8.36 -6.28
N VAL A 100 -8.57 8.55 -5.07
CA VAL A 100 -9.95 8.25 -4.68
C VAL A 100 -10.53 9.37 -3.81
N SER A 101 -11.77 9.78 -4.11
CA SER A 101 -12.53 10.73 -3.28
C SER A 101 -13.20 9.98 -2.13
N ARG A 102 -12.83 10.30 -0.88
CA ARG A 102 -13.46 9.68 0.30
C ARG A 102 -14.84 10.31 0.55
N GLY A 103 -15.88 9.48 0.69
CA GLY A 103 -17.22 9.90 1.14
C GLY A 103 -18.21 10.32 0.06
N LYS A 104 -17.79 10.64 -1.18
CA LYS A 104 -18.68 11.19 -2.23
C LYS A 104 -19.06 10.26 -3.38
N ARG A 105 -18.58 9.01 -3.46
CA ARG A 105 -19.09 7.92 -4.33
C ARG A 105 -18.15 6.72 -4.22
N ASP A 106 -18.39 5.86 -3.24
CA ASP A 106 -17.64 4.61 -3.06
C ASP A 106 -17.65 3.73 -4.34
N LEU A 107 -18.69 3.84 -5.17
CA LEU A 107 -18.84 3.07 -6.41
C LEU A 107 -17.69 3.26 -7.42
N LYS A 108 -17.23 4.50 -7.67
CA LYS A 108 -16.13 4.72 -8.65
C LYS A 108 -14.83 4.08 -8.17
N ALA A 109 -14.55 4.20 -6.87
CA ALA A 109 -13.38 3.58 -6.26
C ALA A 109 -13.47 2.05 -6.31
N ILE A 110 -14.65 1.49 -5.99
CA ILE A 110 -14.94 0.04 -6.09
C ILE A 110 -14.71 -0.44 -7.53
N THR A 111 -15.37 0.16 -8.53
CA THR A 111 -15.22 -0.24 -9.94
C THR A 111 -13.76 -0.18 -10.39
N LYS A 112 -13.02 0.87 -10.02
CA LYS A 112 -11.61 1.01 -10.35
C LYS A 112 -10.76 -0.08 -9.68
N MET A 113 -10.96 -0.35 -8.39
CA MET A 113 -10.23 -1.41 -7.69
C MET A 113 -10.54 -2.79 -8.27
N THR A 114 -11.80 -3.08 -8.56
CA THR A 114 -12.24 -4.32 -9.23
C THR A 114 -11.53 -4.52 -10.57
N ALA A 115 -11.41 -3.47 -11.38
CA ALA A 115 -10.70 -3.51 -12.66
C ALA A 115 -9.18 -3.68 -12.48
N LEU A 116 -8.56 -2.95 -11.54
CA LEU A 116 -7.13 -3.04 -11.27
C LEU A 116 -6.73 -4.42 -10.72
N LEU A 117 -7.62 -5.10 -9.98
CA LEU A 117 -7.34 -6.43 -9.45
C LEU A 117 -7.15 -7.46 -10.57
N GLN A 118 -7.68 -7.24 -11.77
CA GLN A 118 -7.52 -8.16 -12.90
C GLN A 118 -6.08 -8.21 -13.43
N ASN A 119 -5.28 -7.15 -13.22
CA ASN A 119 -3.96 -6.99 -13.82
C ASN A 119 -2.87 -6.50 -12.84
N SER A 120 -3.19 -6.41 -11.55
CA SER A 120 -2.25 -5.99 -10.52
C SER A 120 -2.57 -6.63 -9.16
N VAL A 121 -1.66 -6.45 -8.21
CA VAL A 121 -1.90 -6.68 -6.80
C VAL A 121 -2.55 -5.44 -6.20
N VAL A 122 -3.70 -5.55 -5.54
CA VAL A 122 -4.37 -4.38 -4.95
C VAL A 122 -4.24 -4.39 -3.43
N LEU A 123 -3.75 -3.28 -2.88
CA LEU A 123 -3.57 -3.07 -1.45
C LEU A 123 -4.75 -2.26 -0.95
N ILE A 124 -5.49 -2.80 0.01
CA ILE A 124 -6.69 -2.15 0.52
C ILE A 124 -6.65 -2.14 2.04
N ALA A 125 -6.86 -0.96 2.63
CA ALA A 125 -7.18 -0.81 4.03
C ALA A 125 -8.70 -0.91 4.22
N PRO A 126 -9.25 -2.00 4.80
CA PRO A 126 -10.69 -2.17 4.94
C PRO A 126 -11.37 -1.08 5.76
N GLU A 127 -10.64 -0.49 6.69
CA GLU A 127 -11.05 0.61 7.56
C GLU A 127 -11.30 1.91 6.77
N GLY A 128 -10.57 2.11 5.66
CA GLY A 128 -10.64 3.31 4.82
C GLY A 128 -10.07 4.59 5.46
N THR A 129 -9.59 4.53 6.70
CA THR A 129 -9.02 5.65 7.46
C THR A 129 -7.96 5.15 8.43
N ARG A 130 -6.97 5.99 8.74
CA ARG A 130 -5.89 5.67 9.69
C ARG A 130 -6.43 5.66 11.11
N SER A 131 -6.10 4.60 11.85
CA SER A 131 -6.32 4.51 13.29
C SER A 131 -5.41 5.50 14.02
N THR A 132 -5.96 6.23 14.98
CA THR A 132 -5.21 7.15 15.85
C THR A 132 -4.72 6.47 17.13
N THR A 133 -5.30 5.33 17.48
CA THR A 133 -4.97 4.57 18.69
C THR A 133 -4.11 3.34 18.40
N GLY A 134 -3.90 3.01 17.12
CA GLY A 134 -3.22 1.78 16.68
C GLY A 134 -4.10 0.53 16.77
N GLN A 135 -5.34 0.66 17.26
CA GLN A 135 -6.32 -0.42 17.28
C GLN A 135 -6.97 -0.59 15.91
N LEU A 136 -7.40 -1.83 15.61
CA LEU A 136 -8.19 -2.14 14.42
C LEU A 136 -9.53 -1.40 14.47
N GLN A 137 -9.86 -0.68 13.39
CA GLN A 137 -11.19 -0.11 13.23
C GLN A 137 -12.12 -1.09 12.49
N LYS A 138 -13.42 -0.77 12.49
CA LYS A 138 -14.43 -1.51 11.74
C LYS A 138 -14.17 -1.39 10.23
N GLY A 139 -14.12 -2.53 9.55
CA GLY A 139 -14.05 -2.58 8.09
C GLY A 139 -15.33 -2.06 7.42
N LYS A 140 -15.20 -1.46 6.24
CA LYS A 140 -16.32 -0.98 5.43
C LYS A 140 -16.80 -2.07 4.47
N SER A 141 -18.12 -2.11 4.22
CA SER A 141 -18.76 -3.08 3.33
C SER A 141 -18.28 -3.02 1.88
N GLY A 142 -17.78 -1.87 1.42
CA GLY A 142 -17.25 -1.70 0.06
C GLY A 142 -16.13 -2.69 -0.30
N VAL A 143 -15.32 -3.12 0.67
CA VAL A 143 -14.30 -4.16 0.44
C VAL A 143 -14.93 -5.51 0.10
N GLY A 144 -16.02 -5.88 0.77
CA GLY A 144 -16.79 -7.07 0.44
C GLY A 144 -17.37 -7.03 -0.98
N LYS A 145 -17.84 -5.86 -1.43
CA LYS A 145 -18.32 -5.68 -2.81
C LYS A 145 -17.20 -5.90 -3.83
N ILE A 146 -16.01 -5.37 -3.59
CA ILE A 146 -14.83 -5.59 -4.45
C ILE A 146 -14.50 -7.08 -4.53
N ILE A 147 -14.45 -7.77 -3.39
CA ILE A 147 -14.16 -9.21 -3.35
C ILE A 147 -15.20 -9.99 -4.17
N TYR A 148 -16.48 -9.68 -3.98
CA TYR A 148 -17.57 -10.34 -4.70
C TYR A 148 -17.51 -10.11 -6.21
N ASP A 149 -17.27 -8.87 -6.64
CA ASP A 149 -17.26 -8.49 -8.05
C ASP A 149 -15.99 -8.95 -8.78
N ALA A 150 -14.84 -8.82 -8.12
CA ALA A 150 -13.54 -9.04 -8.75
C ALA A 150 -13.11 -10.51 -8.69
N ARG A 151 -13.64 -11.29 -7.73
CA ARG A 151 -13.25 -12.68 -7.44
C ARG A 151 -11.72 -12.86 -7.45
N PRO A 152 -10.99 -12.18 -6.54
CA PRO A 152 -9.54 -12.30 -6.47
C PRO A 152 -9.11 -13.76 -6.35
N LYS A 153 -8.00 -14.09 -7.00
CA LYS A 153 -7.36 -15.41 -6.89
C LYS A 153 -6.92 -15.71 -5.46
N SER A 154 -6.45 -14.68 -4.75
CA SER A 154 -6.00 -14.78 -3.37
C SER A 154 -6.26 -13.49 -2.62
N ILE A 155 -6.64 -13.64 -1.34
CA ILE A 155 -6.81 -12.54 -0.40
C ILE A 155 -5.91 -12.83 0.79
N ILE A 156 -4.96 -11.94 1.04
CA ILE A 156 -3.95 -12.11 2.09
C ILE A 156 -4.18 -11.02 3.14
N PRO A 157 -4.57 -11.38 4.37
CA PRO A 157 -4.61 -10.43 5.46
C PRO A 157 -3.17 -10.03 5.86
N VAL A 158 -2.96 -8.75 6.11
CA VAL A 158 -1.66 -8.19 6.50
C VAL A 158 -1.81 -7.41 7.78
N ARG A 159 -1.09 -7.82 8.81
CA ARG A 159 -1.05 -7.11 10.09
C ARG A 159 0.20 -6.24 10.13
N MET A 160 -0.01 -4.93 10.30
CA MET A 160 1.01 -3.92 10.55
C MET A 160 0.99 -3.57 12.04
N CYS A 161 2.16 -3.60 12.69
CA CYS A 161 2.32 -3.21 14.09
C CYS A 161 3.55 -2.31 14.28
N GLY A 162 3.38 -1.19 14.99
CA GLY A 162 4.46 -0.28 15.36
C GLY A 162 4.85 0.74 14.29
N VAL A 163 4.26 0.68 13.09
CA VAL A 163 4.56 1.61 11.98
C VAL A 163 4.22 3.06 12.35
N GLU A 164 3.17 3.25 13.15
CA GLU A 164 2.78 4.54 13.72
C GLU A 164 3.86 5.16 14.61
N ARG A 165 4.80 4.36 15.13
CA ARG A 165 5.95 4.85 15.91
C ARG A 165 7.08 5.37 15.02
N ILE A 166 7.18 4.85 13.79
CA ILE A 166 8.14 5.35 12.78
C ILE A 166 7.59 6.65 12.18
N LEU A 167 6.37 6.64 11.65
CA LEU A 167 5.76 7.83 11.06
C LEU A 167 4.38 8.09 11.70
N PRO A 168 4.36 8.81 12.83
CA PRO A 168 3.11 9.18 13.50
C PRO A 168 2.23 10.06 12.61
N LYS A 169 0.93 10.04 12.87
CA LYS A 169 -0.02 10.93 12.18
C LYS A 169 0.39 12.39 12.41
N GLY A 170 0.47 13.16 11.32
CA GLY A 170 0.87 14.58 11.34
C GLY A 170 2.39 14.80 11.26
N SER A 171 3.20 13.76 11.42
CA SER A 171 4.64 13.84 11.18
C SER A 171 4.96 13.68 9.70
N ILE A 172 5.95 14.44 9.22
CA ILE A 172 6.45 14.37 7.85
C ILE A 172 7.74 13.54 7.80
N PHE A 173 8.55 13.57 8.86
CA PHE A 173 9.81 12.85 8.97
C PHE A 173 9.68 11.56 9.79
N PRO A 174 10.25 10.43 9.32
CA PRO A 174 10.27 9.19 10.07
C PRO A 174 11.23 9.27 11.26
N ARG A 175 10.82 8.71 12.39
CA ARG A 175 11.66 8.46 13.56
C ARG A 175 12.56 7.25 13.32
N ILE A 176 13.69 7.22 14.02
CA ILE A 176 14.68 6.13 13.95
C ILE A 176 14.68 5.28 15.23
N GLY A 177 15.33 4.11 15.19
CA GLY A 177 15.49 3.20 16.32
C GLY A 177 14.19 2.51 16.77
N LYS A 178 13.18 2.44 15.91
CA LYS A 178 11.89 1.79 16.21
C LYS A 178 11.88 0.37 15.66
N THR A 179 11.09 -0.48 16.31
CA THR A 179 10.83 -1.86 15.85
C THR A 179 9.40 -1.95 15.37
N THR A 180 9.20 -2.59 14.22
CA THR A 180 7.89 -2.84 13.63
C THR A 180 7.80 -4.28 13.13
N GLU A 181 6.58 -4.77 13.01
CA GLU A 181 6.28 -6.11 12.52
C GLU A 181 5.24 -6.02 11.41
N ILE A 182 5.49 -6.75 10.33
CA ILE A 182 4.59 -6.92 9.20
C ILE A 182 4.37 -8.43 9.04
N THR A 183 3.13 -8.87 9.26
CA THR A 183 2.75 -10.28 9.22
C THR A 183 1.76 -10.51 8.09
N PHE A 184 2.14 -11.35 7.13
CA PHE A 184 1.26 -11.86 6.09
C PHE A 184 0.62 -13.15 6.59
N GLY A 185 -0.72 -13.19 6.63
CA GLY A 185 -1.49 -14.35 7.08
C GLY A 185 -1.68 -15.41 6.01
#